data_AF-A0A926GU18-F1
#
_entry.id   AF-A0A926GU18-F1
#
_cell.length_a   1.000
_cell.length_b   1.000
_cell.length_c   1.000
_cell.angle_alpha   90.00
_cell.angle_beta   90.00
_cell.angle_gamma   90.00
#
_symmetry.space_group_name_H-M   'P 1'
#
loop_
_entity.id
_entity.type
_entity.pdbx_description
1 polymer ?
#
loop_
_entity_poly.entity_id
_entity_poly.type
_entity_poly.pdbx_seq_one_letter_code
_entity_poly.pdbx_strand_id
1 'polypeptide(L)'
;MTTSNTGTDDVDPAVREELARLRESIDNIDAAVVHMLAERFKCTQQVGHLKARHRMPPADPVREARQIARLRTLAESARLDPAFAEKFLNFIVAEVIRHHERIADEAVNGSAPTAG
;
A
#
# COMPACT_ATOMS: atom_id res chain seq x y z
N MET A 1 -12.77 18.14 42.26
CA MET A 1 -12.22 17.91 40.91
C MET A 1 -10.99 17.05 41.08
N THR A 2 -11.14 15.74 40.95
CA THR A 2 -10.02 14.80 41.10
C THR A 2 -9.75 14.24 39.71
N THR A 3 -8.67 14.73 39.09
CA THR A 3 -8.17 14.22 37.82
C THR A 3 -7.56 12.84 38.08
N SER A 4 -8.30 11.78 37.78
CA SER A 4 -7.76 10.42 37.76
C SER A 4 -6.80 10.29 36.58
N ASN A 5 -5.52 10.51 36.86
CA ASN A 5 -4.42 10.14 36.01
C ASN A 5 -4.18 8.63 36.21
N THR A 6 -4.87 7.78 35.44
CA THR A 6 -4.58 6.35 35.41
C THR A 6 -3.31 6.13 34.60
N GLY A 7 -2.17 6.32 35.27
CA GLY A 7 -0.86 6.01 34.74
C GLY A 7 -0.78 4.54 34.37
N THR A 8 -0.07 4.26 33.29
CA THR A 8 0.29 2.94 32.77
C THR A 8 0.95 1.99 33.78
N ASP A 9 1.22 2.44 35.00
CA ASP A 9 1.93 1.74 36.06
C ASP A 9 1.14 0.60 36.73
N ASP A 10 -0.18 0.53 36.55
CA ASP A 10 -1.06 -0.49 37.16
C ASP A 10 -1.42 -1.68 36.23
N VAL A 11 -0.80 -1.76 35.05
CA VAL A 11 -1.00 -2.90 34.14
C VAL A 11 -0.13 -4.07 34.58
N ASP A 12 -0.75 -5.23 34.80
CA ASP A 12 -0.10 -6.50 35.14
C ASP A 12 1.14 -6.75 34.24
N PRO A 13 2.32 -7.02 34.82
CA PRO A 13 3.53 -7.36 34.06
C PRO A 13 3.32 -8.42 32.98
N ALA A 14 2.51 -9.46 33.23
CA ALA A 14 2.23 -10.50 32.25
C ALA A 14 1.44 -9.97 31.04
N VAL A 15 0.52 -9.02 31.26
CA VAL A 15 -0.22 -8.36 30.18
C VAL A 15 0.70 -7.45 29.36
N ARG A 16 1.68 -6.78 30.00
CA ARG A 16 2.67 -5.97 29.28
C ARG A 16 3.58 -6.82 28.40
N GLU A 17 4.01 -7.98 28.88
CA GLU A 17 4.84 -8.92 28.12
C GLU A 17 4.08 -9.50 26.91
N GLU A 18 2.82 -9.91 27.11
CA GLU A 18 1.94 -10.36 26.03
C GLU A 18 1.77 -9.29 24.94
N LEU A 19 1.50 -8.05 25.36
CA LEU A 19 1.35 -6.92 24.46
C LEU A 19 2.63 -6.64 23.68
N ALA A 20 3.80 -6.73 24.32
CA ALA A 20 5.09 -6.55 23.66
C ALA A 20 5.31 -7.62 22.58
N ARG A 21 5.03 -8.90 22.88
CA ARG A 21 5.15 -10.01 21.92
C ARG A 21 4.22 -9.85 20.72
N LEU A 22 2.98 -9.42 20.94
CA LEU A 22 2.03 -9.18 19.86
C LEU A 22 2.47 -8.00 18.97
N ARG A 23 3.03 -6.94 19.56
CA ARG A 23 3.57 -5.79 18.81
C ARG A 23 4.78 -6.17 17.97
N GLU A 24 5.69 -6.97 18.50
CA GLU A 24 6.81 -7.50 17.71
C GLU A 24 6.33 -8.30 16.49
N SER A 25 5.24 -9.06 16.65
CA SER A 25 4.61 -9.77 15.52
C SER A 25 4.02 -8.80 14.49
N ILE A 26 3.38 -7.72 14.93
CA ILE A 26 2.85 -6.66 14.06
C ILE A 26 3.99 -5.97 13.30
N ASP A 27 5.06 -5.57 13.98
CA ASP A 27 6.21 -4.90 13.37
C ASP A 27 6.84 -5.77 12.24
N ASN A 28 6.93 -7.08 12.47
CA ASN A 28 7.40 -8.04 11.46
C ASN A 28 6.46 -8.13 10.24
N ILE A 29 5.14 -8.12 10.47
CA ILE A 29 4.14 -8.11 9.40
C ILE A 29 4.24 -6.80 8.60
N ASP A 30 4.37 -5.67 9.28
CA ASP A 30 4.46 -4.35 8.65
C ASP A 30 5.73 -4.25 7.78
N ALA A 31 6.86 -4.77 8.25
CA ALA A 31 8.08 -4.87 7.45
C ALA A 31 7.85 -5.69 6.15
N ALA A 32 7.18 -6.84 6.27
CA ALA A 32 6.84 -7.66 5.10
C ALA A 32 5.91 -6.92 4.12
N VAL A 33 4.90 -6.21 4.63
CA VAL A 33 3.99 -5.40 3.81
C VAL A 33 4.75 -4.33 3.03
N VAL A 34 5.67 -3.61 3.69
CA VAL A 34 6.49 -2.58 3.04
C VAL A 34 7.36 -3.18 1.93
N HIS A 35 8.02 -4.30 2.19
CA HIS A 35 8.83 -4.98 1.17
C HIS A 35 7.99 -5.45 -0.02
N MET A 36 6.80 -6.02 0.22
CA MET A 36 5.91 -6.45 -0.86
C MET A 36 5.36 -5.27 -1.67
N LEU A 37 5.08 -4.15 -1.02
CA LEU A 37 4.70 -2.91 -1.70
C LEU A 37 5.85 -2.40 -2.58
N ALA A 38 7.08 -2.39 -2.09
CA ALA A 38 8.24 -1.98 -2.87
C ALA A 38 8.39 -2.80 -4.16
N GLU A 39 8.27 -4.13 -4.07
CA GLU A 39 8.29 -5.00 -5.25
C GLU A 39 7.11 -4.75 -6.18
N ARG A 40 5.90 -4.55 -5.64
CA ARG A 40 4.73 -4.17 -6.44
C ARG A 40 4.97 -2.86 -7.18
N PHE A 41 5.56 -1.85 -6.53
CA PHE A 41 5.84 -0.56 -7.14
C PHE A 41 6.88 -0.66 -8.26
N LYS A 42 7.94 -1.47 -8.11
CA LYS A 42 8.90 -1.76 -9.20
C LYS A 42 8.19 -2.29 -10.45
N CYS A 43 7.31 -3.29 -10.28
CA CYS A 43 6.51 -3.82 -11.38
C CYS A 43 5.63 -2.73 -12.02
N THR A 44 4.96 -1.91 -11.21
CA THR A 44 4.12 -0.84 -11.76
C THR A 44 4.92 0.26 -12.47
N GLN A 45 6.15 0.57 -12.06
CA GLN A 45 7.03 1.49 -12.79
C GLN A 45 7.38 0.93 -14.17
N GLN A 46 7.71 -0.36 -14.26
CA GLN A 46 7.96 -1.02 -15.55
C GLN A 46 6.72 -0.99 -16.45
N VAL A 47 5.52 -1.22 -15.88
CA VAL A 47 4.25 -1.04 -16.61
C VAL A 47 4.08 0.40 -17.09
N GLY A 48 4.42 1.39 -16.26
CA GLY A 48 4.35 2.81 -16.62
C GLY A 48 5.27 3.16 -17.79
N HIS A 49 6.53 2.73 -17.76
CA HIS A 49 7.47 2.92 -18.87
C HIS A 49 7.02 2.21 -20.15
N LEU A 50 6.46 1.00 -20.03
CA LEU A 50 5.90 0.27 -21.16
C LEU A 50 4.71 1.05 -21.76
N LYS A 51 3.76 1.48 -20.93
CA LYS A 51 2.61 2.27 -21.36
C LYS A 51 3.04 3.55 -22.06
N ALA A 52 3.97 4.31 -21.47
CA ALA A 52 4.49 5.55 -22.05
C ALA A 52 5.15 5.32 -23.42
N ARG A 53 6.01 4.31 -23.55
CA ARG A 53 6.66 3.95 -24.82
C ARG A 53 5.66 3.65 -25.94
N HIS A 54 4.53 3.02 -25.59
CA HIS A 54 3.48 2.64 -26.53
C HIS A 54 2.30 3.61 -26.57
N ARG A 55 2.41 4.79 -25.96
CA ARG A 55 1.36 5.83 -25.91
C ARG A 55 0.02 5.31 -25.38
N MET A 56 0.08 4.39 -24.43
CA MET A 56 -1.09 3.86 -23.73
C MET A 56 -1.47 4.77 -22.56
N PRO A 57 -2.77 4.85 -22.21
CA PRO A 57 -3.22 5.67 -21.10
C PRO A 57 -2.67 5.18 -19.74
N PRO A 58 -2.30 6.09 -18.83
CA PRO A 58 -1.91 5.78 -17.45
C PRO A 58 -2.96 4.96 -16.69
N ALA A 59 -4.23 5.38 -16.76
CA ALA A 59 -5.36 4.68 -16.16
C ALA A 59 -5.91 3.57 -17.07
N ASP A 60 -6.49 2.53 -16.46
CA ASP A 60 -7.22 1.46 -17.17
C ASP A 60 -8.41 1.03 -16.31
N PRO A 61 -9.58 1.67 -16.48
CA PRO A 61 -10.75 1.43 -15.64
C PRO A 61 -11.21 -0.03 -15.65
N VAL A 62 -11.05 -0.74 -16.76
CA VAL A 62 -11.42 -2.16 -16.88
C VAL A 62 -10.48 -3.03 -16.06
N ARG A 63 -9.17 -2.75 -16.11
CA ARG A 63 -8.19 -3.45 -15.28
C ARG A 63 -8.40 -3.16 -13.81
N GLU A 64 -8.69 -1.91 -13.44
CA GLU A 64 -8.93 -1.46 -12.07
C GLU A 64 -10.15 -2.15 -11.45
N ALA A 65 -11.29 -2.17 -12.17
CA ALA A 65 -12.49 -2.88 -11.73
C ALA A 65 -12.24 -4.38 -11.47
N ARG A 66 -11.45 -5.03 -12.33
CA ARG A 66 -11.05 -6.44 -12.13
C ARG A 66 -10.14 -6.63 -10.93
N GLN A 67 -9.26 -5.68 -10.61
CA GLN A 67 -8.43 -5.73 -9.40
C GLN A 67 -9.28 -5.63 -8.14
N ILE A 68 -10.24 -4.70 -8.12
CA ILE A 68 -11.16 -4.51 -6.99
C ILE A 68 -11.96 -5.79 -6.76
N ALA A 69 -12.60 -6.34 -7.80
CA ALA A 69 -13.40 -7.56 -7.68
C ALA A 69 -12.58 -8.73 -7.11
N ARG A 70 -11.37 -8.97 -7.66
CA ARG A 70 -10.48 -10.02 -7.17
C ARG A 70 -10.04 -9.78 -5.73
N LEU A 71 -9.73 -8.53 -5.36
CA LEU A 71 -9.27 -8.22 -4.01
C LEU A 71 -10.36 -8.41 -2.97
N ARG A 72 -11.61 -8.03 -3.29
CA ARG A 72 -12.75 -8.27 -2.41
C ARG A 72 -12.92 -9.75 -2.08
N THR A 73 -12.85 -10.64 -3.08
CA THR A 73 -12.89 -12.09 -2.86
C THR A 73 -11.73 -12.60 -1.98
N LEU A 74 -10.51 -12.06 -2.16
CA LEU A 74 -9.36 -12.40 -1.32
C LEU A 74 -9.56 -11.92 0.13
N ALA A 75 -10.10 -10.72 0.32
CA ALA A 75 -10.39 -10.16 1.63
C ALA A 75 -11.41 -11.02 2.39
N GLU A 76 -12.51 -11.39 1.73
CA GLU A 76 -13.53 -12.31 2.29
C GLU A 76 -12.90 -13.63 2.75
N SER A 77 -12.08 -14.24 1.88
CA SER A 77 -11.39 -15.50 2.18
C SER A 77 -10.40 -15.39 3.35
N ALA A 78 -9.79 -14.21 3.52
CA ALA A 78 -8.86 -13.91 4.60
C ALA A 78 -9.53 -13.39 5.89
N ARG A 79 -10.87 -13.29 5.92
CA ARG A 79 -11.64 -12.65 7.01
C ARG A 79 -11.24 -11.19 7.27
N LEU A 80 -10.87 -10.48 6.20
CA LEU A 80 -10.65 -9.03 6.20
C LEU A 80 -11.88 -8.33 5.61
N ASP A 81 -12.24 -7.16 6.13
CA ASP A 81 -13.33 -6.36 5.58
C ASP A 81 -13.06 -6.01 4.10
N PRO A 82 -13.93 -6.44 3.15
CA PRO A 82 -13.76 -6.15 1.74
C PRO A 82 -13.79 -4.65 1.42
N ALA A 83 -14.54 -3.85 2.20
CA ALA A 83 -14.59 -2.40 2.02
C ALA A 83 -13.27 -1.74 2.42
N PHE A 84 -12.64 -2.21 3.51
CA PHE A 84 -11.30 -1.79 3.88
C PHE A 84 -10.26 -2.17 2.81
N ALA A 85 -10.28 -3.41 2.32
CA ALA A 85 -9.35 -3.88 1.29
C ALA A 85 -9.48 -3.05 -0.01
N GLU A 86 -10.71 -2.73 -0.41
CA GLU A 86 -10.98 -1.86 -1.55
C GLU A 86 -10.43 -0.44 -1.36
N LYS A 87 -10.65 0.18 -0.19
CA LYS A 87 -10.07 1.50 0.13
C LYS A 87 -8.56 1.49 0.04
N PHE A 88 -7.92 0.46 0.59
CA PHE A 88 -6.47 0.30 0.52
C PHE A 88 -5.96 0.18 -0.92
N LEU A 89 -6.62 -0.64 -1.75
CA LEU A 89 -6.24 -0.77 -3.15
C LEU A 89 -6.44 0.52 -3.94
N ASN A 90 -7.55 1.22 -3.72
CA ASN A 90 -7.82 2.49 -4.39
C ASN A 90 -6.73 3.53 -4.07
N PHE A 91 -6.27 3.58 -2.81
CA PHE A 91 -5.13 4.41 -2.42
C PHE A 91 -3.86 4.04 -3.20
N ILE A 92 -3.52 2.75 -3.26
CA ILE A 92 -2.33 2.29 -3.98
C ILE A 92 -2.45 2.52 -5.51
N VAL A 93 -3.62 2.32 -6.10
CA VAL A 93 -3.86 2.53 -7.54
C VAL A 93 -3.74 4.01 -7.91
N ALA A 94 -4.29 4.92 -7.09
CA ALA A 94 -4.17 6.36 -7.32
C ALA A 94 -2.69 6.79 -7.39
N GLU A 95 -1.87 6.29 -6.47
CA GLU A 95 -0.43 6.58 -6.46
C GLU A 95 0.30 5.99 -7.69
N VAL A 96 -0.10 4.81 -8.16
CA VAL A 96 0.44 4.21 -9.38
C VAL A 96 0.09 5.04 -10.61
N ILE A 97 -1.16 5.51 -10.74
CA ILE A 97 -1.60 6.34 -11.86
C ILE A 97 -0.80 7.64 -11.90
N ARG A 98 -0.65 8.32 -10.75
CA ARG A 98 0.19 9.53 -10.61
C ARG A 98 1.63 9.30 -11.09
N HIS A 99 2.21 8.14 -10.76
CA HIS A 99 3.54 7.77 -11.27
C HIS A 99 3.57 7.51 -12.77
N HIS A 100 2.53 6.90 -13.34
CA HIS A 100 2.43 6.67 -14.78
C HIS A 100 2.29 7.97 -15.57
N GLU A 101 1.52 8.93 -15.06
CA GLU A 101 1.41 10.28 -15.62
C GLU A 101 2.78 10.95 -15.67
N ARG A 102 3.53 10.98 -14.55
CA ARG A 102 4.88 11.54 -14.52
C ARG A 102 5.82 10.87 -15.54
N ILE A 103 5.80 9.54 -15.63
CA ILE A 103 6.64 8.79 -16.59
C ILE A 103 6.26 9.15 -18.04
N ALA A 104 4.97 9.31 -18.32
CA ALA A 104 4.50 9.71 -19.64
C ALA A 104 4.98 11.14 -19.98
N ASP A 105 4.87 12.07 -19.04
CA ASP A 105 5.35 13.46 -19.21
C ASP A 105 6.86 13.51 -19.45
N GLU A 106 7.66 12.76 -18.68
CA GLU A 106 9.10 12.66 -18.86
C GLU A 106 9.49 12.08 -20.23
N ALA A 107 8.75 11.07 -20.70
CA ALA A 107 8.97 10.47 -22.02
C ALA A 107 8.65 11.44 -23.16
N VAL A 108 7.68 12.35 -22.98
CA VAL A 108 7.34 13.39 -23.96
C VAL A 108 8.33 14.54 -23.93
N ASN A 109 8.79 14.95 -22.74
CA ASN A 109 9.65 16.12 -22.55
C ASN A 109 11.16 15.82 -22.62
N GLY A 110 11.56 14.56 -22.83
CA GLY A 110 12.96 14.16 -23.05
C GLY A 110 13.90 14.36 -21.85
N SER A 111 13.35 14.50 -20.64
CA SER A 111 14.15 14.70 -19.43
C SER A 111 14.67 13.35 -18.92
N ALA A 112 15.89 12.98 -19.31
CA ALA A 112 16.57 11.82 -18.74
C ALA A 112 16.84 12.06 -17.23
N PRO A 113 16.67 11.07 -16.34
CA PRO A 113 17.01 11.23 -14.95
C PRO A 113 18.54 11.33 -14.81
N THR A 114 19.02 12.42 -14.21
CA THR A 114 20.36 12.49 -13.65
C THR A 114 20.45 11.45 -12.54
N ALA A 115 21.23 10.39 -12.78
CA ALA A 115 21.54 9.37 -11.80
C ALA A 115 22.28 10.00 -10.59
N GLY A 116 21.84 9.62 -9.38
CA GLY A 116 22.52 9.84 -8.11
C GLY A 116 22.41 8.59 -7.26
#